data_AF-A0A9P4UKN1-F1
#
_entry.id   AF-A0A9P4UKN1-F1
#
_cell.length_a   1.000
_cell.length_b   1.000
_cell.length_c   1.000
_cell.angle_alpha   90.00
_cell.angle_beta   90.00
_cell.angle_gamma   90.00
#
_symmetry.space_group_name_H-M   'P 1'
#
loop_
_entity.id
_entity.type
_entity.pdbx_description
1 polymer ?
#
loop_
_entity_poly.entity_id
_entity_poly.type
_entity_poly.pdbx_seq_one_letter_code
_entity_poly.pdbx_strand_id
1 'polypeptide(L)'
;MPTTSSYNNGEITQRARIADATFAGRVGGNQEFIASPDNISLLERQPDAAPLRSLTASFNLDNFADGDIWRMALLEGLGSMLLIFLLGGPAIGLTTLDQSLFAKTLYASLTSWFALSIFTFCLGPVSGGHINPSITLATFFAGLCTFPRAVLYIAAQSIGAIIAAFLLKLGVGGDNYFEAGLIPGCTVDTTMVSVGQMFTLEFMFGLTAIFMAFGVGLDPRQGKIYGPAFGPVLVGITLGLVTLCSAIIRPGYTGASLNPARCLGLMTAKYELENHWVHWVAQLAATSLNGMLYHTAPPWRKEDPLLSQVANYLSRYIHLHKRRNERQAPLHHE
;
A
#
# COMPACT_ATOMS: atom_id res chain seq x y z
N MET A 1 -47.14 32.62 0.23
CA MET A 1 -46.14 31.58 -0.11
C MET A 1 -44.80 32.03 0.48
N PRO A 2 -43.98 31.21 1.15
CA PRO A 2 -44.11 29.82 1.63
C PRO A 2 -44.00 29.70 3.18
N THR A 3 -44.89 28.96 3.85
CA THR A 3 -44.67 27.63 4.49
C THR A 3 -43.40 27.48 5.36
N THR A 4 -43.51 27.80 6.66
CA THR A 4 -42.67 27.24 7.72
C THR A 4 -43.20 25.85 8.10
N SER A 5 -42.76 24.82 7.40
CA SER A 5 -42.98 23.44 7.79
C SER A 5 -41.92 23.05 8.84
N SER A 6 -42.38 22.86 10.07
CA SER A 6 -41.66 22.14 11.11
C SER A 6 -41.43 20.70 10.64
N TYR A 7 -40.20 20.34 10.29
CA TYR A 7 -39.82 18.94 10.16
C TYR A 7 -39.13 18.46 11.44
N ASN A 8 -39.75 17.43 12.00
CA ASN A 8 -39.38 16.71 13.20
C ASN A 8 -37.90 16.30 13.23
N ASN A 9 -37.28 16.52 14.39
CA ASN A 9 -36.08 15.84 14.84
C ASN A 9 -36.39 14.37 15.17
N GLY A 10 -36.65 13.56 14.14
CA GLY A 10 -36.87 12.13 14.26
C GLY A 10 -35.86 11.36 13.43
N GLU A 11 -34.90 10.73 14.10
CA GLU A 11 -34.15 9.57 13.62
C GLU A 11 -33.39 9.73 12.28
N ILE A 12 -32.27 10.47 12.32
CA ILE A 12 -31.14 10.05 11.49
C ILE A 12 -30.64 8.76 12.15
N THR A 13 -31.08 7.63 11.60
CA THR A 13 -30.52 6.31 11.83
C THR A 13 -29.01 6.44 12.00
N GLN A 14 -28.54 6.16 13.22
CA GLN A 14 -27.13 6.03 13.53
C GLN A 14 -26.62 4.98 12.55
N ARG A 15 -26.01 5.41 11.42
CA ARG A 15 -25.34 4.49 10.49
C ARG A 15 -24.53 3.57 11.38
N ALA A 16 -24.81 2.28 11.32
CA ALA A 16 -24.07 1.28 12.08
C ALA A 16 -22.60 1.67 11.96
N ARG A 17 -21.93 1.94 13.10
CA ARG A 17 -20.50 2.21 13.07
C ARG A 17 -19.91 0.96 12.45
N ILE A 18 -19.49 1.06 11.20
CA ILE A 18 -18.81 -0.04 10.51
C ILE A 18 -17.64 -0.34 11.44
N ALA A 19 -17.58 -1.56 11.96
CA ALA A 19 -16.57 -1.98 12.91
C ALA A 19 -15.24 -2.11 12.17
N ASP A 20 -14.66 -0.97 11.81
CA ASP A 20 -13.42 -0.90 11.06
C ASP A 20 -12.28 -0.68 12.05
N ALA A 21 -11.52 -1.74 12.28
CA ALA A 21 -10.27 -1.66 13.02
C ALA A 21 -9.41 -0.56 12.37
N THR A 22 -9.07 0.45 13.16
CA THR A 22 -8.24 1.58 12.72
C THR A 22 -6.87 1.08 12.29
N PHE A 23 -6.39 1.45 11.12
CA PHE A 23 -5.09 0.98 10.62
C PHE A 23 -4.47 2.06 9.73
N ALA A 24 -3.28 2.53 10.09
CA ALA A 24 -2.59 3.61 9.39
C ALA A 24 -1.93 3.16 8.08
N GLY A 25 -1.59 1.88 7.93
CA GLY A 25 -0.92 1.34 6.73
C GLY A 25 -1.82 1.08 5.53
N ARG A 26 -3.08 1.53 5.54
CA ARG A 26 -4.03 1.25 4.45
C ARG A 26 -3.62 1.92 3.13
N VAL A 27 -3.66 1.15 2.04
CA VAL A 27 -3.52 1.70 0.69
C VAL A 27 -4.70 2.64 0.40
N GLY A 28 -4.39 3.87 -0.01
CA GLY A 28 -5.38 4.93 -0.23
C GLY A 28 -5.40 6.00 0.86
N GLY A 29 -4.68 5.81 1.97
CA GLY A 29 -4.52 6.86 2.97
C GLY A 29 -5.85 7.34 3.56
N ASN A 30 -6.74 6.41 3.89
CA ASN A 30 -8.07 6.75 4.36
C ASN A 30 -8.03 7.19 5.83
N GLN A 31 -7.94 8.51 6.03
CA GLN A 31 -7.81 9.16 7.34
C GLN A 31 -9.01 8.91 8.25
N GLU A 32 -10.15 8.50 7.70
CA GLU A 32 -11.34 8.11 8.48
C GLU A 32 -11.07 6.86 9.35
N PHE A 33 -10.05 6.06 8.99
CA PHE A 33 -9.67 4.83 9.68
C PHE A 33 -8.35 4.95 10.46
N ILE A 34 -7.95 6.17 10.81
CA ILE A 34 -6.74 6.46 11.58
C ILE A 34 -7.12 7.11 12.91
N ALA A 35 -6.58 6.59 13.99
CA ALA A 35 -6.82 7.13 15.32
C ALA A 35 -6.13 8.49 15.51
N SER A 36 -6.74 9.35 16.34
CA SER A 36 -6.04 10.55 16.81
C SER A 36 -4.79 10.13 17.60
N PRO A 37 -3.63 10.79 17.38
CA PRO A 37 -2.43 10.59 18.19
C PRO A 37 -2.65 10.79 19.70
N ASP A 38 -3.72 11.48 20.09
CA ASP A 38 -4.05 11.76 21.49
C ASP A 38 -4.82 10.60 22.17
N ASN A 39 -5.26 9.58 21.42
CA ASN A 39 -5.96 8.42 21.97
C ASN A 39 -4.97 7.34 22.46
N ILE A 40 -4.27 7.66 23.57
CA ILE A 40 -3.18 6.83 24.12
C ILE A 40 -3.65 5.40 24.42
N SER A 41 -4.82 5.24 25.04
CA SER A 41 -5.35 3.91 25.41
C SER A 41 -5.60 2.97 24.22
N LEU A 42 -5.96 3.52 23.06
CA LEU A 42 -6.10 2.76 21.83
C LEU A 42 -4.72 2.41 21.27
N LEU A 43 -3.78 3.35 21.27
CA LEU A 43 -2.43 3.17 20.71
C LEU A 43 -1.56 2.20 21.54
N GLU A 44 -1.82 2.05 22.83
CA GLU A 44 -1.18 1.00 23.65
C GLU A 44 -1.61 -0.40 23.21
N ARG A 45 -2.89 -0.57 22.83
CA ARG A 45 -3.45 -1.87 22.40
C ARG A 45 -3.20 -2.14 20.92
N GLN A 46 -3.34 -1.11 20.10
CA GLN A 46 -3.20 -1.17 18.65
C GLN A 46 -2.28 -0.03 18.16
N PRO A 47 -0.96 -0.25 18.21
CA PRO A 47 0.01 0.80 17.86
C PRO A 47 -0.13 1.28 16.41
N ASP A 48 -0.51 0.40 15.48
CA ASP A 48 -0.69 0.74 14.06
C ASP A 48 -2.00 1.44 13.73
N ALA A 49 -2.82 1.82 14.72
CA ALA A 49 -3.99 2.65 14.51
C ALA A 49 -3.64 4.08 14.09
N ALA A 50 -2.42 4.54 14.38
CA ALA A 50 -1.87 5.82 13.92
C ALA A 50 -0.41 5.66 13.45
N PRO A 51 0.13 6.59 12.64
CA PRO A 51 1.54 6.56 12.27
C PRO A 51 2.45 6.56 13.50
N LEU A 52 3.33 5.56 13.60
CA LEU A 52 4.24 5.38 14.72
C LEU A 52 5.41 6.36 14.65
N ARG A 53 5.78 6.92 15.81
CA ARG A 53 6.98 7.76 15.95
C ARG A 53 8.26 6.94 16.22
N SER A 54 8.13 5.67 16.63
CA SER A 54 9.25 4.80 17.00
C SER A 54 9.04 3.40 16.43
N LEU A 55 10.05 2.86 15.75
CA LEU A 55 10.05 1.49 15.25
C LEU A 55 9.90 0.45 16.37
N THR A 56 10.37 0.76 17.58
CA THR A 56 10.24 -0.13 18.74
C THR A 56 8.76 -0.40 19.09
N ALA A 57 7.90 0.60 18.91
CA ALA A 57 6.46 0.46 19.13
C ALA A 57 5.81 -0.49 18.11
N SER A 58 6.43 -0.69 16.94
CA SER A 58 5.96 -1.68 15.96
C SER A 58 6.13 -3.12 16.46
N PHE A 59 7.00 -3.39 17.43
CA PHE A 59 7.31 -4.74 17.92
C PHE A 59 6.44 -5.19 19.11
N ASN A 60 5.26 -4.61 19.31
CA ASN A 60 4.32 -5.11 20.30
C ASN A 60 3.82 -6.51 19.90
N LEU A 61 4.37 -7.56 20.52
CA LEU A 61 4.07 -8.96 20.18
C LEU A 61 2.69 -9.41 20.65
N ASP A 62 2.05 -8.68 21.56
CA ASP A 62 0.70 -9.01 22.05
C ASP A 62 -0.33 -8.97 20.89
N ASN A 63 -0.04 -8.21 19.83
CA ASN A 63 -0.85 -8.17 18.63
C ASN A 63 -0.93 -9.52 17.88
N PHE A 64 -0.10 -10.52 18.18
CA PHE A 64 -0.31 -11.89 17.67
C PHE A 64 -1.58 -12.56 18.23
N ALA A 65 -2.05 -12.14 19.40
CA ALA A 65 -3.29 -12.66 19.99
C ALA A 65 -4.55 -11.94 19.48
N ASP A 66 -4.39 -10.90 18.66
CA ASP A 66 -5.50 -10.10 18.13
C ASP A 66 -6.18 -10.82 16.95
N GLY A 67 -7.41 -11.29 17.18
CA GLY A 67 -8.22 -12.00 16.18
C GLY A 67 -8.54 -11.16 14.93
N ASP A 68 -8.58 -9.83 15.04
CA ASP A 68 -8.84 -8.98 13.88
C ASP A 68 -7.65 -8.94 12.91
N ILE A 69 -6.43 -9.02 13.42
CA ILE A 69 -5.22 -9.11 12.57
C ILE A 69 -5.20 -10.43 11.80
N TRP A 70 -5.58 -11.53 12.44
CA TRP A 70 -5.73 -12.83 11.76
C TRP A 70 -6.83 -12.80 10.69
N ARG A 71 -7.99 -12.21 11.01
CA ARG A 71 -9.08 -12.02 10.05
C ARG A 71 -8.60 -11.22 8.84
N MET A 72 -7.89 -10.12 9.06
CA MET A 72 -7.33 -9.29 7.98
C MET A 72 -6.25 -10.03 7.19
N ALA A 73 -5.38 -10.80 7.85
CA ALA A 73 -4.36 -11.61 7.18
C ALA A 73 -4.98 -12.68 6.27
N LEU A 74 -6.08 -13.33 6.69
CA LEU A 74 -6.82 -14.28 5.83
C LEU A 74 -7.36 -13.59 4.57
N LEU A 75 -7.88 -12.37 4.70
CA LEU A 75 -8.37 -11.58 3.56
C LEU A 75 -7.22 -11.11 2.65
N GLU A 76 -6.06 -10.77 3.21
CA GLU A 76 -4.84 -10.50 2.45
C GLU A 76 -4.36 -11.72 1.66
N GLY A 77 -4.43 -12.91 2.26
CA GLY A 77 -4.13 -14.17 1.60
C GLY A 77 -5.11 -14.49 0.48
N LEU A 78 -6.42 -14.39 0.72
CA LEU A 78 -7.46 -14.57 -0.30
C LEU A 78 -7.33 -13.56 -1.43
N GLY A 79 -7.11 -12.28 -1.09
CA GLY A 79 -6.88 -11.20 -2.04
C GLY A 79 -5.66 -11.46 -2.93
N SER A 80 -4.54 -11.87 -2.32
CA SER A 80 -3.33 -12.24 -3.04
C SER A 80 -3.56 -13.45 -3.93
N MET A 81 -4.26 -14.48 -3.44
CA MET A 81 -4.62 -15.64 -4.25
C MET A 81 -5.38 -15.23 -5.51
N LEU A 82 -6.44 -14.44 -5.36
CA LEU A 82 -7.25 -14.00 -6.49
C LEU A 82 -6.49 -13.06 -7.44
N LEU A 83 -5.67 -12.15 -6.91
CA LEU A 83 -4.82 -11.26 -7.71
C LEU A 83 -3.80 -12.05 -8.53
N ILE A 84 -3.10 -13.01 -7.91
CA ILE A 84 -2.09 -13.83 -8.60
C ILE A 84 -2.75 -14.78 -9.58
N PHE A 85 -3.94 -15.32 -9.29
CA PHE A 85 -4.69 -16.09 -10.27
C PHE A 85 -5.02 -15.23 -11.50
N LEU A 86 -5.55 -14.02 -11.28
CA LEU A 86 -5.96 -13.10 -12.36
C LEU A 86 -4.77 -12.60 -13.21
N LEU A 87 -3.62 -12.31 -12.59
CA LEU A 87 -2.47 -11.70 -13.28
C LEU A 87 -1.40 -12.73 -13.71
N GLY A 88 -1.24 -13.82 -12.96
CA GLY A 88 -0.33 -14.91 -13.29
C GLY A 88 -0.78 -15.66 -14.55
N GLY A 89 -2.10 -15.90 -14.65
CA GLY A 89 -2.79 -16.47 -15.80
C GLY A 89 -2.29 -15.93 -17.15
N PRO A 90 -2.61 -14.65 -17.45
CA PRO A 90 -2.20 -13.99 -18.67
C PRO A 90 -0.69 -13.78 -18.79
N ALA A 91 0.04 -13.54 -17.70
CA ALA A 91 1.50 -13.32 -17.78
C ALA A 91 2.22 -14.51 -18.42
N ILE A 92 1.84 -15.73 -18.06
CA ILE A 92 2.39 -16.95 -18.66
C ILE A 92 1.78 -17.20 -20.04
N GLY A 93 0.46 -17.03 -20.21
CA GLY A 93 -0.19 -17.20 -21.52
C GLY A 93 0.34 -16.28 -22.62
N LEU A 94 0.74 -15.05 -22.29
CA LEU A 94 1.37 -14.12 -23.24
C LEU A 94 2.70 -14.64 -23.78
N THR A 95 3.37 -15.56 -23.09
CA THR A 95 4.64 -16.13 -23.56
C THR A 95 4.45 -16.99 -24.80
N THR A 96 3.29 -17.64 -24.96
CA THR A 96 2.98 -18.55 -26.07
C THR A 96 2.32 -17.85 -27.26
N LEU A 97 1.83 -16.63 -27.09
CA LEU A 97 1.22 -15.86 -28.17
C LEU A 97 2.27 -15.28 -29.12
N ASP A 98 2.05 -15.40 -30.42
CA ASP A 98 2.86 -14.72 -31.44
C ASP A 98 2.43 -13.25 -31.56
N GLN A 99 2.96 -12.42 -30.66
CA GLN A 99 2.70 -10.98 -30.59
C GLN A 99 3.99 -10.25 -30.30
N SER A 100 4.07 -8.98 -30.70
CA SER A 100 5.23 -8.15 -30.39
C SER A 100 5.44 -8.04 -28.87
N LEU A 101 6.70 -7.96 -28.45
CA LEU A 101 7.06 -7.74 -27.04
C LEU A 101 6.39 -6.48 -26.48
N PHE A 102 6.25 -5.44 -27.30
CA PHE A 102 5.54 -4.21 -26.95
C PHE A 102 4.06 -4.48 -26.62
N ALA A 103 3.34 -5.22 -27.47
CA ALA A 103 1.93 -5.56 -27.24
C ALA A 103 1.74 -6.40 -25.98
N LYS A 104 2.59 -7.42 -25.76
CA LYS A 104 2.56 -8.26 -24.54
C LYS A 104 2.79 -7.44 -23.28
N THR A 105 3.78 -6.54 -23.32
CA THR A 105 4.12 -5.67 -22.19
C THR A 105 3.00 -4.68 -21.90
N LEU A 106 2.40 -4.08 -22.94
CA LEU A 106 1.28 -3.14 -22.78
C LEU A 106 0.08 -3.83 -22.13
N TYR A 107 -0.27 -5.04 -22.58
CA TYR A 107 -1.31 -5.85 -21.96
C TYR A 107 -1.00 -6.10 -20.47
N ALA A 108 0.20 -6.59 -20.15
CA ALA A 108 0.60 -6.90 -18.78
C ALA A 108 0.56 -5.66 -17.87
N SER A 109 0.95 -4.50 -18.40
CA SER A 109 1.01 -3.23 -17.67
C SER A 109 -0.38 -2.68 -17.37
N LEU A 110 -1.28 -2.66 -18.37
CA LEU A 110 -2.65 -2.19 -18.21
C LEU A 110 -3.45 -3.11 -17.28
N THR A 111 -3.32 -4.43 -17.44
CA THR A 111 -4.01 -5.38 -16.56
C THR A 111 -3.53 -5.28 -15.13
N SER A 112 -2.21 -5.14 -14.90
CA SER A 112 -1.65 -4.94 -13.56
C SER A 112 -2.17 -3.65 -12.91
N TRP A 113 -2.26 -2.56 -13.68
CA TRP A 113 -2.83 -1.30 -13.19
C TRP A 113 -4.29 -1.47 -12.77
N PHE A 114 -5.16 -1.91 -13.68
CA PHE A 114 -6.59 -2.02 -13.39
C PHE A 114 -6.85 -3.00 -12.25
N ALA A 115 -6.25 -4.20 -12.30
CA ALA A 115 -6.45 -5.21 -11.27
C ALA A 115 -6.00 -4.71 -9.90
N LEU A 116 -4.79 -4.16 -9.77
CA LEU A 116 -4.31 -3.69 -8.48
C LEU A 116 -5.20 -2.58 -7.91
N SER A 117 -5.64 -1.63 -8.74
CA SER A 117 -6.56 -0.56 -8.32
C SER A 117 -7.86 -1.13 -7.75
N ILE A 118 -8.48 -2.10 -8.44
CA ILE A 118 -9.74 -2.69 -8.00
C ILE A 118 -9.57 -3.55 -6.76
N PHE A 119 -8.54 -4.39 -6.70
CA PHE A 119 -8.28 -5.21 -5.50
C PHE A 119 -7.97 -4.36 -4.26
N THR A 120 -7.24 -3.26 -4.43
CA THR A 120 -6.99 -2.32 -3.34
C THR A 120 -8.25 -1.58 -2.91
N PHE A 121 -9.21 -1.30 -3.81
CA PHE A 121 -10.55 -0.85 -3.38
C PHE A 121 -11.32 -1.91 -2.59
N CYS A 122 -11.29 -3.18 -3.01
CA CYS A 122 -12.00 -4.25 -2.33
C CYS A 122 -11.47 -4.51 -0.91
N LEU A 123 -10.15 -4.43 -0.72
CA LEU A 123 -9.49 -4.81 0.53
C LEU A 123 -9.04 -3.62 1.38
N GLY A 124 -8.95 -2.43 0.79
CA GLY A 124 -8.53 -1.20 1.44
C GLY A 124 -9.31 -0.88 2.72
N PRO A 125 -10.66 -0.93 2.73
CA PRO A 125 -11.46 -0.73 3.93
C PRO A 125 -11.27 -1.80 5.00
N VAL A 126 -10.94 -3.04 4.60
CA VAL A 126 -10.92 -4.19 5.51
C VAL A 126 -9.53 -4.45 6.05
N SER A 127 -8.59 -4.91 5.23
CA SER A 127 -7.21 -5.25 5.62
C SER A 127 -6.20 -4.12 5.35
N GLY A 128 -6.57 -3.18 4.49
CA GLY A 128 -5.65 -2.16 3.97
C GLY A 128 -5.14 -2.48 2.59
N GLY A 129 -5.46 -3.66 2.05
CA GLY A 129 -5.21 -4.04 0.65
C GLY A 129 -3.74 -4.06 0.28
N HIS A 130 -2.86 -4.59 1.14
CA HIS A 130 -1.43 -4.66 0.81
C HIS A 130 -1.17 -5.65 -0.32
N ILE A 131 -1.75 -6.85 -0.23
CA ILE A 131 -1.74 -7.98 -1.17
C ILE A 131 -0.37 -8.27 -1.82
N ASN A 132 0.69 -7.89 -1.11
CA ASN A 132 2.05 -7.87 -1.58
C ASN A 132 3.01 -7.71 -0.37
N PRO A 133 3.97 -8.64 -0.20
CA PRO A 133 4.99 -8.52 0.83
C PRO A 133 5.79 -7.21 0.76
N SER A 134 6.08 -6.68 -0.43
CA SER A 134 6.80 -5.41 -0.59
C SER A 134 6.03 -4.23 0.03
N ILE A 135 4.72 -4.17 -0.17
CA ILE A 135 3.88 -3.11 0.42
C ILE A 135 3.80 -3.27 1.94
N THR A 136 3.69 -4.50 2.41
CA THR A 136 3.68 -4.82 3.84
C THR A 136 5.01 -4.47 4.52
N LEU A 137 6.14 -4.77 3.90
CA LEU A 137 7.45 -4.38 4.39
C LEU A 137 7.62 -2.86 4.38
N ALA A 138 7.21 -2.19 3.29
CA ALA A 138 7.33 -0.74 3.18
C ALA A 138 6.53 -0.01 4.26
N THR A 139 5.28 -0.43 4.51
CA THR A 139 4.44 0.12 5.59
C THR A 139 5.03 -0.19 6.97
N PHE A 140 5.61 -1.37 7.18
CA PHE A 140 6.30 -1.72 8.42
C PHE A 140 7.50 -0.81 8.69
N PHE A 141 8.42 -0.66 7.72
CA PHE A 141 9.58 0.21 7.88
C PHE A 141 9.22 1.69 7.97
N ALA A 142 8.10 2.11 7.39
CA ALA A 142 7.55 3.45 7.56
C ALA A 142 6.83 3.68 8.91
N GLY A 143 6.73 2.66 9.77
CA GLY A 143 6.02 2.76 11.05
C GLY A 143 4.50 2.86 10.92
N LEU A 144 3.94 2.36 9.81
CA LEU A 144 2.50 2.35 9.54
C LEU A 144 1.87 0.97 9.80
N CYS A 145 2.69 -0.05 10.04
CA CYS A 145 2.30 -1.43 10.26
C CYS A 145 3.12 -2.02 11.42
N THR A 146 2.48 -2.80 12.30
CA THR A 146 3.16 -3.53 13.37
C THR A 146 3.88 -4.77 12.83
N PHE A 147 4.89 -5.25 13.56
CA PHE A 147 5.65 -6.45 13.23
C PHE A 147 4.76 -7.70 13.17
N PRO A 148 3.87 -8.00 14.15
CA PRO A 148 2.98 -9.15 14.04
C PRO A 148 2.07 -9.10 12.81
N ARG A 149 1.46 -7.94 12.52
CA ARG A 149 0.65 -7.77 11.30
C ARG A 149 1.48 -8.02 10.05
N ALA A 150 2.69 -7.47 9.98
CA ALA A 150 3.57 -7.64 8.83
C ALA A 150 3.91 -9.10 8.58
N VAL A 151 4.28 -9.85 9.63
CA VAL A 151 4.57 -11.29 9.55
C VAL A 151 3.35 -12.08 9.08
N LEU A 152 2.18 -11.84 9.68
CA LEU A 152 0.95 -12.56 9.34
C LEU A 152 0.49 -12.26 7.90
N TYR A 153 0.58 -10.99 7.47
CA TYR A 153 0.25 -10.60 6.10
C TYR A 153 1.19 -11.26 5.10
N ILE A 154 2.51 -11.17 5.31
CA ILE A 154 3.49 -11.76 4.38
C ILE A 154 3.30 -13.28 4.26
N ALA A 155 3.06 -13.96 5.38
CA ALA A 155 2.78 -15.40 5.38
C ALA A 155 1.49 -15.73 4.61
N ALA A 156 0.39 -15.04 4.90
CA ALA A 156 -0.88 -15.28 4.23
C ALA A 156 -0.85 -14.94 2.73
N GLN A 157 -0.23 -13.82 2.35
CA GLN A 157 -0.02 -13.41 0.96
C GLN A 157 0.78 -14.47 0.19
N SER A 158 1.84 -15.01 0.81
CA SER A 158 2.67 -16.08 0.23
C SER A 158 1.90 -17.39 0.04
N ILE A 159 1.14 -17.82 1.06
CA ILE A 159 0.28 -19.01 0.99
C ILE A 159 -0.77 -18.83 -0.13
N GLY A 160 -1.43 -17.68 -0.16
CA GLY A 160 -2.43 -17.36 -1.20
C GLY A 160 -1.84 -17.41 -2.60
N ALA A 161 -0.66 -16.82 -2.81
CA ALA A 161 0.01 -16.85 -4.11
C ALA A 161 0.41 -18.26 -4.55
N ILE A 162 0.86 -19.12 -3.63
CA ILE A 162 1.16 -20.53 -3.91
C ILE A 162 -0.11 -21.28 -4.32
N ILE A 163 -1.20 -21.14 -3.55
CA ILE A 163 -2.49 -21.77 -3.87
C ILE A 163 -2.95 -21.33 -5.27
N ALA A 164 -2.91 -20.03 -5.56
CA ALA A 164 -3.29 -19.49 -6.86
C ALA A 164 -2.49 -20.08 -8.01
N ALA A 165 -1.16 -20.19 -7.85
CA ALA A 165 -0.28 -20.72 -8.88
C ALA A 165 -0.56 -22.21 -9.18
N PHE A 166 -0.82 -23.03 -8.15
CA PHE A 166 -1.22 -24.43 -8.35
C PHE A 166 -2.62 -24.56 -8.94
N LEU A 167 -3.58 -23.71 -8.56
CA LEU A 167 -4.91 -23.68 -9.17
C LEU A 167 -4.84 -23.24 -10.64
N LEU A 168 -4.00 -22.27 -10.97
CA LEU A 168 -3.73 -21.88 -12.36
C LEU A 168 -3.18 -23.07 -13.15
N LYS A 169 -2.10 -23.70 -12.65
CA LYS A 169 -1.50 -24.88 -13.25
C LYS A 169 -2.54 -25.99 -13.49
N LEU A 170 -3.39 -26.28 -12.51
CA LEU A 170 -4.46 -27.26 -12.64
C LEU A 170 -5.48 -26.87 -13.71
N GLY A 171 -5.94 -25.61 -13.71
CA GLY A 171 -7.03 -25.13 -14.56
C GLY A 171 -6.70 -25.04 -16.05
N VAL A 172 -5.42 -24.93 -16.40
CA VAL A 172 -4.97 -24.68 -17.79
C VAL A 172 -4.19 -25.84 -18.41
N GLY A 173 -4.21 -27.03 -17.78
CA GLY A 173 -3.67 -28.26 -18.38
C GLY A 173 -2.33 -28.74 -17.85
N GLY A 174 -1.95 -28.38 -16.61
CA GLY A 174 -0.80 -28.93 -15.91
C GLY A 174 0.54 -28.31 -16.32
N ASP A 175 1.58 -29.15 -16.47
CA ASP A 175 2.95 -28.69 -16.78
C ASP A 175 3.07 -27.97 -18.13
N ASN A 176 2.18 -28.28 -19.09
CA ASN A 176 2.10 -27.60 -20.39
C ASN A 176 1.87 -26.09 -20.25
N TYR A 177 1.36 -25.63 -19.10
CA TYR A 177 1.18 -24.21 -18.86
C TYR A 177 2.49 -23.42 -18.86
N PHE A 178 3.58 -24.03 -18.38
CA PHE A 178 4.89 -23.38 -18.25
C PHE A 178 5.82 -23.73 -19.42
N GLU A 179 5.27 -24.14 -20.57
CA GLU A 179 6.02 -24.67 -21.73
C GLU A 179 7.13 -23.72 -22.23
N ALA A 180 6.90 -22.41 -22.22
CA ALA A 180 7.91 -21.42 -22.59
C ALA A 180 9.09 -21.33 -21.60
N GLY A 181 9.04 -22.03 -20.47
CA GLY A 181 10.06 -22.00 -19.45
C GLY A 181 10.23 -20.64 -18.76
N LEU A 182 9.32 -19.69 -19.00
CA LEU A 182 9.45 -18.30 -18.56
C LEU A 182 8.22 -17.87 -17.75
N ILE A 183 8.46 -17.23 -16.62
CA ILE A 183 7.47 -16.47 -15.85
C ILE A 183 7.89 -15.00 -15.92
N PRO A 184 7.26 -14.17 -16.80
CA PRO A 184 7.62 -12.78 -16.93
C PRO A 184 7.64 -12.04 -15.60
N GLY A 185 8.74 -11.31 -15.36
CA GLY A 185 9.02 -10.61 -14.11
C GLY A 185 9.55 -11.48 -12.96
N CYS A 186 9.64 -12.79 -13.10
CA CYS A 186 10.16 -13.68 -12.04
C CYS A 186 11.38 -14.49 -12.47
N THR A 187 11.37 -15.01 -13.70
CA THR A 187 12.50 -15.75 -14.27
C THR A 187 13.37 -14.83 -15.11
N VAL A 188 14.67 -15.05 -15.05
CA VAL A 188 15.70 -14.27 -15.74
C VAL A 188 16.62 -15.24 -16.48
N ASP A 189 17.04 -14.88 -17.69
CA ASP A 189 18.06 -15.62 -18.41
C ASP A 189 19.45 -15.31 -17.83
N THR A 190 19.97 -16.24 -17.04
CA THR A 190 21.24 -16.10 -16.32
C THR A 190 22.47 -16.14 -17.25
N THR A 191 22.31 -16.57 -18.50
CA THR A 191 23.38 -16.50 -19.51
C THR A 191 23.57 -15.08 -20.03
N MET A 192 22.52 -14.26 -19.97
CA MET A 192 22.52 -12.88 -20.44
C MET A 192 22.60 -11.86 -19.30
N VAL A 193 22.03 -12.18 -18.14
CA VAL A 193 21.89 -11.25 -17.01
C VAL A 193 22.51 -11.88 -15.76
N SER A 194 23.54 -11.25 -15.22
CA SER A 194 24.17 -11.74 -13.98
C SER A 194 23.26 -11.51 -12.77
N VAL A 195 23.47 -12.30 -11.71
CA VAL A 195 22.73 -12.15 -10.43
C VAL A 195 22.85 -10.73 -9.86
N GLY A 196 24.03 -10.10 -9.98
CA GLY A 196 24.23 -8.70 -9.56
C GLY A 196 23.39 -7.72 -10.37
N GLN A 197 23.27 -7.92 -11.69
CA GLN A 197 22.42 -7.09 -12.54
C GLN A 197 20.94 -7.30 -12.22
N MET A 198 20.50 -8.54 -12.00
CA MET A 198 19.15 -8.85 -11.57
C MET A 198 18.81 -8.16 -10.25
N PHE A 199 19.70 -8.26 -9.25
CA PHE A 199 19.53 -7.59 -7.96
C PHE A 199 19.43 -6.07 -8.12
N THR A 200 20.31 -5.44 -8.89
CA THR A 200 20.27 -3.98 -9.12
C THR A 200 18.96 -3.55 -9.77
N LEU A 201 18.47 -4.30 -10.77
CA LEU A 201 17.20 -3.98 -11.45
C LEU A 201 16.01 -4.14 -10.50
N GLU A 202 15.91 -5.27 -9.80
CA GLU A 202 14.85 -5.51 -8.81
C GLU A 202 14.84 -4.45 -7.69
N PHE A 203 16.03 -4.09 -7.19
CA PHE A 203 16.16 -3.07 -6.16
C PHE A 203 15.72 -1.69 -6.66
N MET A 204 16.21 -1.25 -7.84
CA MET A 204 15.91 0.09 -8.34
C MET A 204 14.45 0.24 -8.77
N PHE A 205 13.88 -0.76 -9.44
CA PHE A 205 12.46 -0.73 -9.80
C PHE A 205 11.56 -0.88 -8.57
N GLY A 206 11.95 -1.74 -7.62
CA GLY A 206 11.28 -1.85 -6.32
C GLY A 206 11.27 -0.54 -5.56
N LEU A 207 12.43 0.11 -5.41
CA LEU A 207 12.56 1.40 -4.74
C LEU A 207 11.71 2.47 -5.43
N THR A 208 11.73 2.51 -6.76
CA THR A 208 10.92 3.46 -7.54
C THR A 208 9.42 3.22 -7.33
N ALA A 209 8.97 1.96 -7.39
CA ALA A 209 7.57 1.60 -7.17
C ALA A 209 7.11 1.98 -5.75
N ILE A 210 7.91 1.67 -4.73
CA ILE A 210 7.57 1.98 -3.34
C ILE A 210 7.58 3.49 -3.09
N PHE A 211 8.57 4.22 -3.60
CA PHE A 211 8.63 5.67 -3.50
C PHE A 211 7.39 6.34 -4.11
N MET A 212 7.03 5.94 -5.35
CA MET A 212 5.84 6.46 -6.02
C MET A 212 4.56 6.09 -5.25
N ALA A 213 4.42 4.84 -4.81
CA ALA A 213 3.26 4.38 -4.06
C ALA A 213 3.08 5.16 -2.74
N PHE A 214 4.17 5.47 -2.02
CA PHE A 214 4.15 6.36 -0.86
C PHE A 214 3.74 7.79 -1.22
N GLY A 215 4.29 8.32 -2.31
CA GLY A 215 3.98 9.67 -2.78
C GLY A 215 2.52 9.87 -3.16
N VAL A 216 1.80 8.82 -3.54
CA VAL A 216 0.44 8.95 -4.09
C VAL A 216 -0.67 8.27 -3.27
N GLY A 217 -0.36 7.29 -2.42
CA GLY A 217 -1.43 6.54 -1.76
C GLY A 217 -1.10 5.75 -0.48
N LEU A 218 0.15 5.37 -0.21
CA LEU A 218 0.49 4.64 1.03
C LEU A 218 0.72 5.55 2.24
N ASP A 219 1.17 6.78 2.02
CA ASP A 219 1.27 7.76 3.10
C ASP A 219 -0.13 8.33 3.40
N PRO A 220 -0.68 8.14 4.61
CA PRO A 220 -2.00 8.66 4.97
C PRO A 220 -2.18 10.16 4.76
N ARG A 221 -1.09 10.92 4.77
CA ARG A 221 -1.11 12.36 4.56
C ARG A 221 -1.48 12.73 3.12
N GLN A 222 -1.26 11.83 2.16
CA GLN A 222 -1.60 12.05 0.74
C GLN A 222 -3.11 12.10 0.51
N GLY A 223 -3.91 11.53 1.41
CA GLY A 223 -5.37 11.67 1.39
C GLY A 223 -5.84 13.13 1.45
N LYS A 224 -5.01 14.07 1.94
CA LYS A 224 -5.32 15.52 1.92
C LYS A 224 -5.16 16.18 0.56
N ILE A 225 -4.32 15.60 -0.31
CA ILE A 225 -3.99 16.17 -1.63
C ILE A 225 -4.89 15.53 -2.69
N TYR A 226 -4.93 14.19 -2.74
CA TYR A 226 -5.61 13.45 -3.80
C TYR A 226 -6.99 12.91 -3.39
N GLY A 227 -7.33 12.99 -2.11
CA GLY A 227 -8.51 12.33 -1.55
C GLY A 227 -8.27 10.84 -1.26
N PRO A 228 -8.94 10.27 -0.24
CA PRO A 228 -8.68 8.90 0.20
C PRO A 228 -9.10 7.83 -0.82
N ALA A 229 -10.06 8.17 -1.69
CA ALA A 229 -10.55 7.25 -2.71
C ALA A 229 -9.64 7.15 -3.95
N PHE A 230 -8.74 8.09 -4.19
CA PHE A 230 -7.94 8.10 -5.42
C PHE A 230 -6.59 7.40 -5.30
N GLY A 231 -6.05 7.28 -4.07
CA GLY A 231 -4.79 6.58 -3.82
C GLY A 231 -4.71 5.15 -4.37
N PRO A 232 -5.75 4.29 -4.25
CA PRO A 232 -5.77 2.96 -4.86
C PRO A 232 -5.50 2.97 -6.37
N VAL A 233 -6.11 3.92 -7.10
CA VAL A 233 -5.91 4.08 -8.55
C VAL A 233 -4.48 4.48 -8.87
N LEU A 234 -3.93 5.45 -8.13
CA LEU A 234 -2.56 5.93 -8.36
C LEU A 234 -1.49 4.88 -8.02
N VAL A 235 -1.74 4.04 -7.00
CA VAL A 235 -0.88 2.89 -6.68
C VAL A 235 -0.97 1.82 -7.77
N GLY A 236 -2.15 1.60 -8.36
CA GLY A 236 -2.31 0.79 -9.57
C GLY A 236 -1.51 1.33 -10.76
N ILE A 237 -1.61 2.64 -11.04
CA ILE A 237 -0.83 3.30 -12.12
C ILE A 237 0.66 3.08 -11.90
N THR A 238 1.12 3.23 -10.65
CA THR A 238 2.51 3.00 -10.26
C THR A 238 2.97 1.60 -10.66
N LEU A 239 2.21 0.55 -10.32
CA LEU A 239 2.54 -0.82 -10.72
C LEU A 239 2.58 -0.97 -12.25
N GLY A 240 1.54 -0.51 -12.95
CA GLY A 240 1.47 -0.61 -14.41
C GLY A 240 2.63 0.09 -15.11
N LEU A 241 2.99 1.29 -14.66
CA LEU A 241 4.10 2.07 -15.21
C LEU A 241 5.44 1.35 -15.02
N VAL A 242 5.71 0.83 -13.82
CA VAL A 242 6.98 0.14 -13.55
C VAL A 242 7.05 -1.18 -14.31
N THR A 243 5.93 -1.92 -14.43
CA THR A 243 5.84 -3.11 -15.30
C THR A 243 6.19 -2.76 -16.75
N LEU A 244 5.62 -1.66 -17.28
CA LEU A 244 5.83 -1.21 -18.65
C LEU A 244 7.31 -0.87 -18.92
N CYS A 245 7.91 -0.08 -18.03
CA CYS A 245 9.28 0.38 -18.19
C CYS A 245 10.31 -0.74 -17.96
N SER A 246 10.03 -1.67 -17.06
CA SER A 246 10.99 -2.72 -16.68
C SER A 246 11.04 -3.89 -17.67
N ALA A 247 9.94 -4.21 -18.34
CA ALA A 247 9.84 -5.42 -19.17
C ALA A 247 10.69 -5.40 -20.45
N ILE A 248 11.10 -4.23 -20.93
CA ILE A 248 11.86 -4.06 -22.18
C ILE A 248 13.25 -3.46 -21.97
N ILE A 249 13.68 -3.27 -20.71
CA ILE A 249 14.91 -2.53 -20.41
C ILE A 249 16.17 -3.21 -20.97
N ARG A 250 16.18 -4.55 -21.03
CA ARG A 250 17.25 -5.32 -21.67
C ARG A 250 16.80 -6.73 -22.04
N PRO A 251 17.44 -7.36 -23.04
CA PRO A 251 17.29 -8.80 -23.28
C PRO A 251 17.69 -9.64 -22.05
N GLY A 252 16.97 -10.75 -21.84
CA GLY A 252 17.17 -11.68 -20.72
C GLY A 252 16.52 -11.26 -19.41
N TYR A 253 16.04 -10.01 -19.28
CA TYR A 253 15.28 -9.53 -18.12
C TYR A 253 13.86 -9.16 -18.54
N THR A 254 12.87 -9.85 -17.99
CA THR A 254 11.49 -9.84 -18.51
C THR A 254 10.54 -8.95 -17.71
N GLY A 255 11.10 -8.04 -16.91
CA GLY A 255 10.37 -7.13 -16.03
C GLY A 255 10.77 -7.28 -14.58
N ALA A 256 10.40 -6.30 -13.77
CA ALA A 256 10.58 -6.36 -12.32
C ALA A 256 9.47 -7.19 -11.67
N SER A 257 9.83 -7.97 -10.65
CA SER A 257 8.90 -8.79 -9.87
C SER A 257 7.87 -7.95 -9.12
N LEU A 258 8.36 -6.95 -8.38
CA LEU A 258 7.60 -6.01 -7.53
C LEU A 258 6.75 -6.66 -6.42
N ASN A 259 6.58 -7.99 -6.44
CA ASN A 259 5.81 -8.78 -5.47
C ASN A 259 6.51 -10.15 -5.23
N PRO A 260 7.24 -10.30 -4.12
CA PRO A 260 7.95 -11.55 -3.81
C PRO A 260 7.03 -12.77 -3.66
N ALA A 261 5.79 -12.59 -3.17
CA ALA A 261 4.82 -13.67 -3.05
C ALA A 261 4.33 -14.15 -4.43
N ARG A 262 4.13 -13.24 -5.40
CA ARG A 262 3.82 -13.59 -6.79
C ARG A 262 4.86 -14.55 -7.34
N CYS A 263 6.14 -14.16 -7.25
CA CYS A 263 7.21 -14.99 -7.79
C CYS A 263 7.39 -16.28 -7.01
N LEU A 264 7.26 -16.26 -5.68
CA LEU A 264 7.23 -17.48 -4.88
C LEU A 264 6.17 -18.47 -5.38
N GLY A 265 4.92 -18.03 -5.54
CA GLY A 265 3.83 -18.89 -5.99
C GLY A 265 4.09 -19.50 -7.37
N LEU A 266 4.30 -18.64 -8.38
CA LEU A 266 4.45 -19.08 -9.77
C LEU A 266 5.69 -19.95 -9.98
N MET A 267 6.83 -19.59 -9.38
CA MET A 267 8.07 -20.36 -9.48
C MET A 267 7.97 -21.71 -8.73
N THR A 268 7.27 -21.76 -7.60
CA THR A 268 6.99 -23.01 -6.90
C THR A 268 6.12 -23.95 -7.74
N ALA A 269 5.07 -23.44 -8.37
CA ALA A 269 4.21 -24.25 -9.24
C ALA A 269 4.93 -24.76 -10.51
N LYS A 270 5.94 -24.01 -10.98
CA LYS A 270 6.86 -24.43 -12.05
C LYS A 270 7.93 -25.44 -11.58
N TYR A 271 8.13 -25.60 -10.27
CA TYR A 271 9.20 -26.39 -9.66
C TYR A 271 10.62 -25.86 -9.92
N GLU A 272 10.77 -24.53 -10.06
CA GLU A 272 12.07 -23.91 -10.34
C GLU A 272 12.24 -22.62 -9.53
N LEU A 273 13.08 -22.66 -8.49
CA LEU A 273 13.31 -21.55 -7.55
C LEU A 273 14.70 -20.91 -7.70
N GLU A 274 15.36 -21.11 -8.84
CA GLU A 274 16.68 -20.54 -9.08
C GLU A 274 16.65 -19.01 -8.95
N ASN A 275 17.58 -18.45 -8.17
CA ASN A 275 17.70 -17.01 -7.88
C ASN A 275 16.44 -16.36 -7.29
N HIS A 276 15.44 -17.14 -6.83
CA HIS A 276 14.20 -16.62 -6.27
C HIS A 276 14.42 -15.69 -5.06
N TRP A 277 15.46 -15.95 -4.27
CA TRP A 277 15.84 -15.14 -3.11
C TRP A 277 16.07 -13.66 -3.47
N VAL A 278 16.49 -13.35 -4.70
CA VAL A 278 16.76 -11.98 -5.16
C VAL A 278 15.50 -11.13 -5.07
N HIS A 279 14.35 -11.69 -5.40
CA HIS A 279 13.04 -11.01 -5.30
C HIS A 279 12.71 -10.55 -3.89
N TRP A 280 13.17 -11.29 -2.87
CA TRP A 280 12.96 -10.95 -1.47
C TRP A 280 13.99 -9.95 -0.97
N VAL A 281 15.28 -10.23 -1.20
CA VAL A 281 16.36 -9.42 -0.63
C VAL A 281 16.41 -8.03 -1.28
N ALA A 282 16.20 -7.94 -2.60
CA ALA A 282 16.15 -6.64 -3.29
C ALA A 282 14.99 -5.79 -2.79
N GLN A 283 13.81 -6.39 -2.58
CA GLN A 283 12.64 -5.67 -2.08
C GLN A 283 12.76 -5.31 -0.59
N LEU A 284 13.37 -6.18 0.21
CA LEU A 284 13.69 -5.84 1.60
C LEU A 284 14.61 -4.62 1.66
N ALA A 285 15.66 -4.58 0.83
CA ALA A 285 16.57 -3.44 0.76
C ALA A 285 15.86 -2.16 0.29
N ALA A 286 15.05 -2.24 -0.78
CA ALA A 286 14.31 -1.11 -1.32
C ALA A 286 13.31 -0.52 -0.30
N THR A 287 12.53 -1.38 0.34
CA THR A 287 11.51 -0.98 1.33
C THR A 287 12.12 -0.43 2.61
N SER A 288 13.25 -0.99 3.06
CA SER A 288 14.02 -0.48 4.19
C SER A 288 14.56 0.92 3.91
N LEU A 289 15.17 1.13 2.73
CA LEU A 289 15.70 2.43 2.33
C LEU A 289 14.58 3.47 2.23
N ASN A 290 13.45 3.14 1.60
CA ASN A 290 12.32 4.04 1.54
C ASN A 290 11.76 4.38 2.92
N GLY A 291 11.65 3.40 3.83
CA GLY A 291 11.24 3.64 5.21
C GLY A 291 12.19 4.57 5.95
N MET A 292 13.51 4.40 5.81
CA MET A 292 14.51 5.31 6.37
C MET A 292 14.34 6.74 5.84
N LEU A 293 14.11 6.89 4.54
CA LEU A 293 13.84 8.20 3.92
C LEU A 293 12.53 8.80 4.44
N TYR A 294 11.49 7.98 4.61
CA TYR A 294 10.19 8.42 5.13
C TYR A 294 10.30 9.01 6.55
N HIS A 295 11.17 8.45 7.39
CA HIS A 295 11.42 8.94 8.75
C HIS A 295 12.38 10.14 8.81
N THR A 296 13.46 10.12 8.03
CA THR A 296 14.51 11.16 8.09
C THR A 296 14.18 12.40 7.26
N ALA A 297 13.41 12.24 6.18
CA ALA A 297 12.99 13.29 5.27
C ALA A 297 11.48 13.18 4.98
N PRO A 298 10.60 13.35 5.98
CA PRO A 298 9.17 13.18 5.78
C PRO A 298 8.63 14.17 4.73
N PRO A 299 7.82 13.72 3.76
CA PRO A 299 7.23 14.58 2.70
C PRO A 299 6.49 15.80 3.24
N TRP A 300 5.91 15.68 4.44
CA TRP A 300 5.27 16.77 5.15
C TRP A 300 6.02 17.06 6.45
N ARG A 301 6.52 18.29 6.58
CA ARG A 301 6.79 18.89 7.89
C ARG A 301 5.47 19.46 8.42
N LYS A 302 5.24 19.40 9.73
CA LYS A 302 4.29 20.35 10.34
C LYS A 302 4.88 21.74 10.10
N GLU A 303 4.24 22.56 9.27
CA GLU A 303 4.35 24.01 9.47
C GLU A 303 3.43 24.34 10.66
N ASP A 304 3.87 25.15 11.62
CA ASP A 304 4.51 26.44 11.41
C ASP A 304 5.96 26.58 11.91
N PRO A 305 6.84 27.30 11.18
CA PRO A 305 8.02 27.93 11.76
C PRO A 305 7.64 28.77 13.00
N LEU A 306 8.51 28.81 14.01
CA LEU A 306 8.30 29.55 15.27
C LEU A 306 7.77 31.00 15.08
N LEU A 307 8.20 31.67 14.01
CA LEU A 307 7.79 33.04 13.68
C LEU A 307 6.32 33.17 13.27
N SER A 308 5.75 32.23 12.52
CA SER A 308 4.33 32.28 12.15
C SER A 308 3.42 31.90 13.32
N GLN A 309 3.87 31.05 14.24
CA GLN A 309 3.17 30.78 15.50
C GLN A 309 3.13 32.01 16.40
N VAL A 310 4.26 32.73 16.52
CA VAL A 310 4.34 33.98 17.29
C VAL A 310 3.50 35.09 16.65
N ALA A 311 3.53 35.23 15.33
CA ALA A 311 2.71 36.21 14.61
C ALA A 311 1.20 35.92 14.78
N ASN A 312 0.79 34.64 14.70
CA ASN A 312 -0.60 34.23 14.92
C ASN A 312 -1.04 34.44 16.38
N TYR A 313 -0.15 34.20 17.35
CA TYR A 313 -0.41 34.49 18.77
C TYR A 313 -0.58 35.99 19.01
N LEU A 314 0.34 36.82 18.50
CA LEU A 314 0.29 38.28 18.66
C LEU A 314 -0.94 38.88 17.98
N SER A 315 -1.28 38.42 16.77
CA SER A 315 -2.49 38.85 16.06
C SER A 315 -3.77 38.53 16.86
N ARG A 316 -3.86 37.32 17.43
CA ARG A 316 -4.98 36.94 18.32
C ARG A 316 -5.00 37.75 19.62
N TYR A 317 -3.85 37.99 20.24
CA TYR A 317 -3.72 38.80 21.45
C TYR A 317 -4.21 40.23 21.23
N ILE A 318 -3.74 40.87 20.15
CA ILE A 318 -4.14 42.24 19.76
C ILE A 318 -5.65 42.30 19.48
N HIS A 319 -6.20 41.32 18.75
CA HIS A 319 -7.63 41.30 18.43
C HIS A 319 -8.51 41.13 19.68
N LEU A 320 -8.09 40.28 20.64
CA LEU A 320 -8.80 40.09 21.91
C LEU A 320 -8.73 41.34 22.80
N HIS A 321 -7.58 42.03 22.83
CA HIS A 321 -7.45 43.26 23.60
C HIS A 321 -8.27 44.42 23.01
N LYS A 322 -8.29 44.53 21.68
CA LYS A 322 -9.11 45.53 20.98
C LYS A 322 -10.60 45.33 21.28
N ARG A 323 -11.10 44.09 21.20
CA ARG A 323 -12.49 43.76 21.57
C ARG A 323 -12.81 44.00 23.05
N ARG A 324 -11.85 43.81 23.95
CA ARG A 324 -12.03 44.10 25.39
C ARG A 324 -12.17 45.60 25.64
N ASN A 325 -11.38 46.42 24.95
CA ASN A 325 -11.45 47.88 25.07
C ASN A 325 -12.72 48.45 24.41
N GLU A 326 -13.16 47.88 23.29
CA GLU A 326 -14.44 48.26 22.64
C GLU A 326 -15.67 47.91 23.50
N ARG A 327 -15.62 46.83 24.30
CA ARG A 327 -16.68 46.47 25.26
C ARG A 327 -16.66 47.28 26.56
N GLN A 328 -15.55 47.95 26.87
CA GLN A 328 -15.39 48.80 28.05
C GLN A 328 -15.53 50.30 27.73
N ALA A 329 -15.74 50.65 26.46
CA ALA A 329 -16.09 52.01 26.09
C ALA A 329 -17.46 52.36 26.69
N PRO A 330 -17.57 53.44 27.50
CA PRO A 330 -18.84 53.84 28.08
C PRO A 330 -19.83 54.14 26.95
N LEU A 331 -21.03 53.56 27.05
CA LEU A 331 -22.20 53.99 26.30
C LEU A 331 -22.49 55.43 26.74
N HIS A 332 -21.91 56.41 26.04
CA HIS A 332 -22.39 57.78 26.09
C HIS A 332 -23.77 57.79 25.45
N HIS A 333 -24.78 57.57 26.28
CA HIS A 333 -26.15 57.96 25.99
C HIS A 333 -26.20 59.49 26.04
N GLU A 334 -26.34 60.11 24.87
CA GLU A 334 -27.09 61.36 24.71
C GLU A 334 -28.57 61.04 24.48
#